data_AF-A0A094L5D1-F1
#
_entry.id   AF-A0A094L5D1-F1
#
_cell.length_a   1.000
_cell.length_b   1.000
_cell.length_c   1.000
_cell.angle_alpha   90.00
_cell.angle_beta   90.00
_cell.angle_gamma   90.00
#
_symmetry.space_group_name_H-M   'P 1'
#
loop_
_entity.id
_entity.type
_entity.pdbx_description
1 polymer ?
#
loop_
_entity_poly.entity_id
_entity_poly.type
_entity_poly.pdbx_seq_one_letter_code
_entity_poly.pdbx_strand_id
1 'polypeptide(L)'
;EQLSSLGVLVCDMEPETITASDSSILENLKLCPALTGTQQDALNAVLLRGDTTYGDPSSWDLQTLQNLGPLVLALNQTTLSLVAEAARDAFGRSIAAAY
;
A
#
# COMPACT_ATOMS: atom_id res chain seq x y z
N GLU A 1 -10.65 16.05 11.98
CA GLU A 1 -9.90 16.84 10.97
C GLU A 1 -8.46 17.12 11.42
N GLN A 2 -7.63 16.11 11.76
CA GLN A 2 -6.22 16.35 12.17
C GLN A 2 -5.19 15.30 11.73
N LEU A 3 -5.56 14.29 10.92
CA LEU A 3 -4.62 13.28 10.41
C LEU A 3 -4.20 13.49 8.95
N SER A 4 -4.78 14.48 8.27
CA SER A 4 -4.62 14.68 6.82
C SER A 4 -3.24 15.19 6.37
N SER A 5 -2.31 15.44 7.29
CA SER A 5 -0.94 15.80 6.92
C SER A 5 0.04 15.39 8.03
N LEU A 6 0.18 14.09 8.27
CA LEU A 6 1.35 13.60 9.01
C LEU A 6 2.63 13.84 8.21
N GLY A 7 2.54 13.93 6.88
CA GLY A 7 3.71 14.13 6.03
C GLY A 7 4.71 13.00 6.25
N VAL A 8 6.00 13.34 6.37
CA VAL A 8 7.05 12.34 6.66
C VAL A 8 7.03 11.81 8.09
N LEU A 9 6.28 12.40 9.03
CA LEU A 9 6.20 11.90 10.41
C LEU A 9 5.55 10.51 10.48
N VAL A 10 4.73 10.16 9.49
CA VAL A 10 4.14 8.83 9.36
C VAL A 10 5.21 7.74 9.26
N CYS A 11 6.41 8.07 8.78
CA CYS A 11 7.51 7.14 8.58
C CYS A 11 8.18 6.72 9.90
N ASP A 12 7.93 7.46 10.98
CA ASP A 12 8.42 7.14 12.32
C ASP A 12 7.33 6.49 13.20
N MET A 13 6.12 6.28 12.66
CA MET A 13 5.01 5.70 13.44
C MET A 13 5.24 4.23 13.76
N GLU A 14 4.85 3.87 14.98
CA GLU A 14 4.83 2.47 15.42
C GLU A 14 3.82 1.65 14.59
N PRO A 15 4.14 0.39 14.25
CA PRO A 15 3.27 -0.50 13.46
C PRO A 15 1.84 -0.62 13.99
N GLU A 16 1.68 -0.65 15.32
CA GLU A 16 0.39 -0.74 16.01
C GLU A 16 -0.46 0.50 15.73
N THR A 17 0.18 1.68 15.70
CA THR A 17 -0.51 2.95 15.42
C THR A 17 -0.93 3.01 13.95
N ILE A 18 -0.08 2.54 13.02
CA ILE A 18 -0.44 2.43 11.59
C ILE A 18 -1.65 1.52 11.41
N THR A 19 -1.64 0.35 12.04
CA THR A 19 -2.71 -0.65 11.92
C THR A 19 -4.05 -0.12 12.45
N ALA A 20 -4.02 0.61 13.57
CA ALA A 20 -5.21 1.19 14.18
C ALA A 20 -5.72 2.46 13.47
N SER A 21 -4.93 3.03 12.54
CA SER A 21 -5.30 4.25 11.83
C SER A 21 -6.38 4.02 10.78
N ASP A 22 -7.05 5.11 10.43
CA ASP A 22 -7.93 5.19 9.26
C ASP A 22 -7.17 4.88 7.96
N SER A 23 -7.86 4.35 6.94
CA SER A 23 -7.24 3.93 5.69
C SER A 23 -6.55 5.08 4.92
N SER A 24 -6.92 6.33 5.20
CA SER A 24 -6.21 7.53 4.70
C SER A 24 -4.73 7.60 5.10
N ILE A 25 -4.28 6.82 6.08
CA ILE A 25 -2.86 6.71 6.45
C ILE A 25 -2.00 6.20 5.29
N LEU A 26 -2.57 5.38 4.39
CA LEU A 26 -1.86 4.84 3.23
C LEU A 26 -1.35 5.96 2.30
N GLU A 27 -2.12 7.04 2.13
CA GLU A 27 -1.69 8.18 1.31
C GLU A 27 -0.49 8.91 1.92
N ASN A 28 -0.41 8.96 3.25
CA ASN A 28 0.75 9.52 3.93
C ASN A 28 1.97 8.59 3.82
N LEU A 29 1.78 7.26 3.94
CA LEU A 29 2.86 6.28 3.85
C LEU A 29 3.57 6.29 2.48
N LYS A 30 2.90 6.73 1.41
CA LYS A 30 3.54 6.93 0.09
C LYS A 30 4.70 7.92 0.13
N LEU A 31 4.69 8.84 1.10
CA LEU A 31 5.72 9.88 1.26
C LEU A 31 6.99 9.34 1.92
N CYS A 32 6.96 8.12 2.45
CA CYS A 32 8.11 7.53 3.13
C CYS A 32 9.17 7.07 2.15
N PRO A 33 10.44 7.51 2.29
CA PRO A 33 11.53 7.01 1.47
C PRO A 33 11.73 5.50 1.62
N ALA A 34 11.47 4.98 2.82
CA ALA A 34 11.48 3.55 3.12
C ALA A 34 10.54 3.27 4.30
N LEU A 35 9.96 2.07 4.32
CA LEU A 35 9.21 1.52 5.45
C LEU A 35 10.03 0.38 6.07
N THR A 36 10.07 0.31 7.40
CA THR A 36 10.66 -0.85 8.10
C THR A 36 9.84 -2.11 7.84
N GLY A 37 10.41 -3.30 8.04
CA GLY A 37 9.69 -4.56 7.84
C GLY A 37 8.38 -4.63 8.64
N THR A 38 8.40 -4.16 9.90
CA THR A 38 7.19 -4.15 10.74
C THR A 38 6.16 -3.10 10.29
N GLN A 39 6.59 -1.97 9.73
CA GLN A 39 5.67 -1.01 9.10
C GLN A 39 5.06 -1.55 7.80
N GLN A 40 5.81 -2.33 7.02
CA GLN A 40 5.27 -3.03 5.85
C GLN A 40 4.22 -4.06 6.27
N ASP A 41 4.44 -4.82 7.35
CA ASP A 41 3.46 -5.75 7.88
C ASP A 41 2.17 -5.03 8.31
N ALA A 42 2.30 -3.91 9.02
CA ALA A 42 1.15 -3.07 9.40
C ALA A 42 0.40 -2.52 8.17
N LEU A 43 1.12 -2.02 7.16
CA LEU A 43 0.53 -1.58 5.90
C LEU A 43 -0.26 -2.70 5.21
N ASN A 44 0.26 -3.93 5.17
CA ASN A 44 -0.44 -5.05 4.56
C ASN A 44 -1.68 -5.43 5.39
N ALA A 45 -1.60 -5.39 6.73
CA ALA A 45 -2.75 -5.60 7.60
C ALA A 45 -3.86 -4.56 7.32
N VAL A 46 -3.50 -3.29 7.11
CA VAL A 46 -4.45 -2.23 6.72
C VAL A 46 -5.10 -2.53 5.37
N LEU A 47 -4.32 -2.89 4.34
CA LEU A 47 -4.82 -3.20 2.99
C LEU A 47 -5.76 -4.42 2.99
N LEU A 48 -5.44 -5.45 3.78
CA LEU A 48 -6.22 -6.69 3.88
C LEU A 48 -7.59 -6.50 4.58
N ARG A 49 -7.84 -5.37 5.25
CA ARG A 49 -9.18 -5.05 5.75
C ARG A 49 -10.20 -4.86 4.62
N GLY A 50 -9.74 -4.49 3.43
CA GLY A 50 -10.59 -4.27 2.24
C GLY A 50 -11.48 -3.03 2.31
N ASP A 51 -11.47 -2.28 3.41
CA ASP A 51 -12.22 -1.04 3.65
C ASP A 51 -11.41 0.23 3.30
N THR A 52 -10.37 0.06 2.49
CA THR A 52 -9.54 1.16 1.98
C THR A 52 -10.10 1.72 0.68
N THR A 53 -9.60 2.88 0.25
CA THR A 53 -9.93 3.45 -1.07
C THR A 53 -9.53 2.54 -2.24
N TYR A 54 -8.63 1.58 -2.02
CA TYR A 54 -8.20 0.58 -2.99
C TYR A 54 -9.12 -0.65 -3.03
N GLY A 55 -10.00 -0.82 -2.05
CA GLY A 55 -10.84 -2.01 -1.90
C GLY A 55 -10.05 -3.27 -1.54
N ASP A 56 -10.72 -4.42 -1.63
CA ASP A 56 -10.12 -5.74 -1.37
C ASP A 56 -9.05 -6.08 -2.42
N PRO A 57 -7.88 -6.62 -2.03
CA PRO A 57 -6.81 -6.99 -2.97
C PRO A 57 -7.22 -7.89 -4.13
N SER A 58 -8.25 -8.75 -3.95
CA SER A 58 -8.78 -9.59 -5.03
C SER A 58 -9.49 -8.81 -6.15
N SER A 59 -9.86 -7.55 -5.88
CA SER A 59 -10.49 -6.64 -6.84
C SER A 59 -9.49 -5.70 -7.54
N TRP A 60 -8.21 -5.73 -7.17
CA TRP A 60 -7.24 -4.77 -7.70
C TRP A 60 -6.90 -5.04 -9.17
N ASP A 61 -6.95 -3.97 -9.96
CA ASP A 61 -6.54 -3.96 -11.35
C ASP A 61 -5.23 -3.16 -11.54
N LEU A 62 -4.85 -2.97 -12.81
CA LEU A 62 -3.65 -2.18 -13.16
C LEU A 62 -3.72 -0.77 -12.59
N GLN A 63 -4.89 -0.11 -12.63
CA GLN A 63 -5.05 1.26 -12.16
C GLN A 63 -4.90 1.32 -10.64
N THR A 64 -5.44 0.36 -9.90
CA THR A 64 -5.26 0.26 -8.45
C THR A 64 -3.79 0.08 -8.08
N LEU A 65 -3.06 -0.81 -8.77
CA LEU A 65 -1.62 -1.00 -8.56
C LEU A 65 -0.82 0.26 -8.88
N GLN A 66 -1.18 1.00 -9.93
CA GLN A 66 -0.57 2.29 -10.25
C GLN A 66 -0.86 3.35 -9.17
N ASN A 67 -2.09 3.39 -8.67
CA ASN A 67 -2.52 4.34 -7.63
C ASN A 67 -1.86 4.06 -6.27
N LEU A 68 -1.57 2.80 -5.94
CA LEU A 68 -0.77 2.43 -4.77
C LEU A 68 0.64 3.05 -4.83
N GLY A 69 1.18 3.25 -6.03
CA GLY A 69 2.45 3.94 -6.23
C GLY A 69 3.61 3.24 -5.52
N PRO A 70 4.44 3.97 -4.74
CA PRO A 70 5.60 3.37 -4.04
C PRO A 70 5.24 2.23 -3.09
N LEU A 71 4.00 2.20 -2.57
CA LEU A 71 3.56 1.17 -1.63
C LEU A 71 3.51 -0.22 -2.23
N VAL A 72 3.49 -0.36 -3.56
CA VAL A 72 3.53 -1.67 -4.22
C VAL A 72 4.80 -2.45 -3.82
N LEU A 73 5.90 -1.75 -3.53
CA LEU A 73 7.16 -2.35 -3.09
C LEU A 73 7.11 -2.92 -1.66
N ALA A 74 6.10 -2.53 -0.87
CA ALA A 74 5.89 -2.98 0.50
C ALA A 74 4.89 -4.15 0.60
N LEU A 75 4.31 -4.60 -0.52
CA LEU A 75 3.32 -5.69 -0.49
C LEU A 75 4.00 -7.03 -0.17
N ASN A 76 3.44 -7.74 0.80
CA ASN A 76 3.92 -9.08 1.15
C ASN A 76 3.25 -10.16 0.28
N GLN A 77 3.74 -11.40 0.40
CA GLN A 77 3.24 -12.53 -0.40
C GLN A 77 1.75 -12.80 -0.19
N THR A 78 1.23 -12.64 1.03
CA THR A 78 -0.19 -12.82 1.34
C THR A 78 -1.04 -11.86 0.51
N THR A 79 -0.75 -10.56 0.56
CA THR A 79 -1.50 -9.55 -0.21
C THR A 79 -1.33 -9.75 -1.71
N LEU A 80 -0.11 -9.98 -2.19
CA LEU A 80 0.16 -10.21 -3.61
C LEU A 80 -0.53 -11.45 -4.17
N SER A 81 -0.70 -12.50 -3.37
CA SER A 81 -1.38 -13.74 -3.79
C SER A 81 -2.87 -13.56 -4.07
N LEU A 82 -3.49 -12.54 -3.47
CA LEU A 82 -4.89 -12.20 -3.70
C LEU A 82 -5.07 -11.42 -5.01
N VAL A 83 -4.05 -10.66 -5.43
CA VAL A 83 -4.11 -9.87 -6.66
C VAL A 83 -4.06 -10.80 -7.88
N ALA A 84 -4.99 -10.60 -8.82
CA ALA A 84 -5.06 -11.37 -10.05
C ALA A 84 -3.72 -11.38 -10.80
N GLU A 85 -3.29 -12.56 -11.26
CA GLU A 85 -2.03 -12.72 -12.00
C GLU A 85 -1.95 -11.79 -13.21
N ALA A 86 -3.05 -11.66 -13.96
CA ALA A 86 -3.14 -10.76 -15.11
C ALA A 86 -2.87 -9.29 -14.74
N ALA A 87 -3.30 -8.83 -13.56
CA ALA A 87 -3.06 -7.47 -13.08
C ALA A 87 -1.60 -7.28 -12.67
N ARG A 88 -1.01 -8.25 -11.95
CA ARG A 88 0.41 -8.26 -11.57
C ARG A 88 1.32 -8.23 -12.81
N ASP A 89 1.00 -9.05 -13.80
CA ASP A 89 1.70 -9.12 -15.08
C ASP A 89 1.59 -7.83 -15.89
N ALA A 90 0.39 -7.25 -15.98
CA ALA A 90 0.17 -5.99 -16.66
C ALA A 90 0.97 -4.86 -16.00
N PHE A 91 0.98 -4.82 -14.67
CA PHE A 91 1.74 -3.85 -13.92
C PHE A 91 3.26 -4.02 -14.13
N GLY A 92 3.78 -5.25 -14.07
CA GLY A 92 5.18 -5.54 -14.37
C GLY A 92 5.60 -5.09 -15.77
N ARG A 93 4.77 -5.35 -16.79
CA ARG A 93 4.99 -4.85 -18.16
C ARG A 93 4.96 -3.32 -18.23
N SER A 94 4.05 -2.67 -17.49
CA SER A 94 3.97 -1.20 -17.46
C SER A 94 5.23 -0.55 -16.89
N ILE A 95 5.86 -1.17 -15.89
CA ILE A 95 7.15 -0.69 -15.34
C ILE A 95 8.27 -0.92 -16.35
N ALA A 96 8.34 -2.12 -16.95
CA ALA A 96 9.39 -2.44 -17.92
C ALA A 96 9.36 -1.53 -19.16
N ALA A 97 8.19 -1.05 -19.56
CA ALA A 97 8.05 -0.11 -20.68
C ALA A 97 8.47 1.33 -20.33
N ALA A 98 8.67 1.66 -19.05
CA ALA A 98 9.08 2.99 -18.60
C ALA A 98 10.61 3.17 -18.53
N TYR A 99 11.39 2.12 -18.80
CA TYR A 99 12.86 2.09 -18.81
C TYR A 99 13.38 1.57 -20.15
#